data_AF-A0A2W6AR66-F1
#
_entry.id   AF-A0A2W6AR66-F1
#
_cell.length_a   1.000
_cell.length_b   1.000
_cell.length_c   1.000
_cell.angle_alpha   90.00
_cell.angle_beta   90.00
_cell.angle_gamma   90.00
#
_symmetry.space_group_name_H-M   'P 1'
#
loop_
_entity.id
_entity.type
_entity.pdbx_description
1 polymer ?
#
loop_
_entity_poly.entity_id
_entity_poly.type
_entity_poly.pdbx_seq_one_letter_code
_entity_poly.pdbx_strand_id
1 'polypeptide(L)'
;MTEFYYGGQAVIEGVMMRGRRQATVAVRRIDGTLATYSEDLPRGLYRARVAKLPFIRGLVALWEMLILGTRMMLYSANVQAGREIDQKIPRQVVALMLAVSLTFVIGLFFVVPLLLARGAARGHGPLAGNAAEGVIRLLLFVGYLALVGRFERMRCVFQYHGAEHKTINAFEHGAELSPASVQRFSTVHVRCGTAFLLWVIVISIFVFALIGHPPLLIGILARIILVPTIAAISYEILRLAARYYHLPPVRVMVQPGLWLQRLTTREPSADQVAVAIAALMPVLAADGAVVPEPQQAAVTVRVTTSGAAG
;
A
#
# COMPACT_ATOMS: atom_id res chain seq x y z
N MET A 1 -1.22 -8.05 25.95
CA MET A 1 -1.06 -6.83 25.12
C MET A 1 -1.66 -7.12 23.76
N THR A 2 -2.55 -6.29 23.22
CA THR A 2 -2.99 -6.47 21.83
C THR A 2 -1.79 -6.26 20.92
N GLU A 3 -1.37 -7.32 20.24
CA GLU A 3 -0.29 -7.32 19.27
C GLU A 3 -0.51 -6.20 18.25
N PHE A 4 0.45 -5.27 18.16
CA PHE A 4 0.41 -4.23 17.14
C PHE A 4 1.06 -4.78 15.89
N TYR A 5 0.36 -4.67 14.76
CA TYR A 5 0.91 -5.08 13.47
C TYR A 5 1.69 -3.95 12.84
N TYR A 6 2.97 -4.20 12.61
CA TYR A 6 3.82 -3.35 11.80
C TYR A 6 3.49 -3.56 10.32
N GLY A 7 3.79 -2.56 9.51
CA GLY A 7 3.67 -2.63 8.08
C GLY A 7 4.29 -1.41 7.43
N GLY A 8 4.36 -1.41 6.11
CA GLY A 8 5.03 -0.37 5.38
C GLY A 8 4.44 -0.04 4.02
N GLN A 9 5.23 0.72 3.27
CA GLN A 9 4.99 1.04 1.87
C GLN A 9 6.33 1.11 1.16
N ALA A 10 6.45 0.49 0.00
CA ALA A 10 7.57 0.74 -0.89
C ALA A 10 7.53 2.19 -1.41
N VAL A 11 8.70 2.83 -1.45
CA VAL A 11 8.90 4.16 -2.03
C VAL A 11 9.98 4.07 -3.12
N ILE A 12 10.32 5.19 -3.76
CA ILE A 12 11.35 5.18 -4.81
C ILE A 12 12.70 4.85 -4.15
N GLU A 13 13.33 3.75 -4.59
CA GLU A 13 14.60 3.27 -4.05
C GLU A 13 14.59 3.04 -2.52
N GLY A 14 13.46 2.67 -1.94
CA GLY A 14 13.37 2.52 -0.49
C GLY A 14 12.09 1.93 0.06
N VAL A 15 12.02 1.89 1.39
CA VAL A 15 10.86 1.40 2.15
C VAL A 15 10.55 2.38 3.27
N MET A 16 9.26 2.67 3.45
CA MET A 16 8.73 3.28 4.65
C MET A 16 8.10 2.21 5.53
N MET A 17 8.42 2.22 6.82
CA MET A 17 7.82 1.40 7.87
C MET A 17 7.06 2.28 8.86
N ARG A 18 5.92 1.78 9.34
CA ARG A 18 5.05 2.47 10.28
C ARG A 18 4.86 1.64 11.55
N GLY A 19 5.15 2.25 12.70
CA GLY A 19 4.91 1.71 14.03
C GLY A 19 3.71 2.35 14.71
N ARG A 20 3.63 2.17 16.03
CA ARG A 20 2.60 2.79 16.87
C ARG A 20 2.87 4.28 17.06
N ARG A 21 4.14 4.64 17.23
CA ARG A 21 4.56 5.97 17.66
C ARG A 21 5.31 6.74 16.59
N GLN A 22 5.94 6.04 15.66
CA GLN A 22 6.86 6.63 14.69
C GLN A 22 6.68 5.96 13.33
N ALA A 23 6.92 6.71 12.26
CA ALA A 23 7.15 6.18 10.93
C ALA A 23 8.57 6.53 10.49
N THR A 24 9.23 5.60 9.82
CA THR A 24 10.59 5.75 9.32
C THR A 24 10.65 5.33 7.87
N VAL A 25 11.30 6.15 7.04
CA VAL A 25 11.63 5.82 5.65
C VAL A 25 13.13 5.68 5.51
N ALA A 26 13.56 4.61 4.85
CA ALA A 26 14.95 4.40 4.44
C ALA A 26 15.00 4.34 2.91
N VAL A 27 15.92 5.10 2.32
CA VAL A 27 16.09 5.26 0.87
C VAL A 27 17.55 5.09 0.51
N ARG A 28 17.85 4.29 -0.51
CA ARG A 28 19.20 4.16 -1.06
C ARG A 28 19.47 5.30 -2.03
N ARG A 29 20.47 6.13 -1.75
CA ARG A 29 20.92 7.21 -2.63
C ARG A 29 21.61 6.66 -3.88
N ILE A 30 21.76 7.52 -4.89
CA ILE A 30 22.46 7.19 -6.15
C ILE A 30 23.93 6.80 -5.88
N ASP A 31 24.57 7.41 -4.88
CA ASP A 31 25.94 7.08 -4.45
C ASP A 31 26.04 5.76 -3.64
N GLY A 32 24.91 5.06 -3.47
CA GLY A 32 24.82 3.79 -2.74
C GLY A 32 24.69 3.94 -1.22
N THR A 33 24.79 5.16 -0.67
CA THR A 33 24.61 5.39 0.76
C THR A 33 23.13 5.38 1.16
N LEU A 34 22.84 5.23 2.46
CA LEU A 34 21.48 5.16 2.96
C LEU A 34 21.05 6.51 3.56
N ALA A 35 19.91 7.02 3.12
CA ALA A 35 19.22 8.14 3.74
C ALA A 35 18.06 7.62 4.59
N THR A 36 18.00 8.02 5.85
CA THR A 36 16.91 7.65 6.77
C THR A 36 16.24 8.89 7.32
N TYR A 37 14.91 8.89 7.33
CA TYR A 37 14.11 9.95 7.93
C TYR A 37 13.02 9.32 8.82
N SER A 38 12.89 9.82 10.04
CA SER A 38 11.87 9.36 10.99
C SER A 38 11.03 10.54 11.47
N GLU A 39 9.72 10.32 11.59
CA GLU A 39 8.80 11.29 12.16
C GLU A 39 7.84 10.64 13.15
N ASP A 40 7.53 11.37 14.23
CA ASP A 40 6.56 10.93 15.20
C ASP A 40 5.14 11.00 14.62
N LEU A 41 4.37 9.95 14.87
CA LEU A 41 2.99 9.86 14.40
C LEU A 41 2.05 10.64 15.34
N PRO A 42 1.19 11.51 14.79
CA PRO A 42 0.28 12.30 15.59
C PRO A 42 -0.72 11.38 16.31
N ARG A 43 -0.70 11.40 17.65
CA ARG A 43 -1.56 10.56 18.50
C ARG A 43 -3.06 10.93 18.42
N GLY A 44 -3.39 12.09 17.83
CA GLY A 44 -4.70 12.73 17.93
C GLY A 44 -5.82 12.03 17.17
N LEU A 45 -5.58 11.61 15.92
CA LEU A 45 -6.64 11.14 15.03
C LEU A 45 -7.28 9.82 15.50
N TYR A 46 -6.49 8.91 16.09
CA TYR A 46 -6.97 7.64 16.66
C TYR A 46 -7.56 7.73 18.06
N ARG A 47 -7.49 8.91 18.70
CA ARG A 47 -7.96 9.07 20.08
C ARG A 47 -9.48 9.24 20.16
N ALA A 48 -10.09 9.85 19.14
CA ALA A 48 -11.54 10.01 19.05
C ALA A 48 -12.24 8.64 19.03
N ARG A 49 -13.26 8.45 19.89
CA ARG A 49 -14.06 7.20 19.89
C ARG A 49 -14.68 6.91 18.53
N VAL A 50 -15.09 7.96 17.82
CA VAL A 50 -15.69 7.88 16.47
C VAL A 50 -14.71 7.28 15.46
N ALA A 51 -13.43 7.62 15.53
CA ALA A 51 -12.39 7.07 14.65
C ALA A 51 -12.13 5.56 14.86
N LYS A 52 -12.69 4.95 15.91
CA LYS A 52 -12.59 3.51 16.19
C LYS A 52 -13.83 2.71 15.77
N LEU A 53 -14.91 3.39 15.39
CA LEU A 53 -16.14 2.74 14.96
C LEU A 53 -15.90 1.94 13.67
N PRO A 54 -16.56 0.77 13.51
CA PRO A 54 -16.54 0.04 12.25
C PRO A 54 -16.91 0.96 11.07
N PHE A 55 -16.35 0.69 9.89
CA PHE A 55 -16.50 1.47 8.65
C PHE A 55 -15.83 2.86 8.68
N ILE A 56 -15.88 3.59 9.79
CA ILE A 56 -15.21 4.90 9.92
C ILE A 56 -13.70 4.71 10.10
N ARG A 57 -13.29 3.77 10.95
CA ARG A 57 -11.87 3.51 11.23
C ARG A 57 -11.04 3.17 10.00
N GLY A 58 -11.65 2.48 9.03
CA GLY A 58 -11.02 2.14 7.77
C GLY A 58 -10.72 3.39 6.94
N LEU A 59 -11.69 4.29 6.83
CA LEU A 59 -11.50 5.57 6.14
C LEU A 59 -10.44 6.44 6.81
N VAL A 60 -10.43 6.50 8.14
CA VAL A 60 -9.41 7.22 8.90
C VAL A 60 -8.01 6.64 8.65
N ALA A 61 -7.87 5.31 8.70
CA ALA A 61 -6.60 4.63 8.46
C ALA A 61 -6.11 4.83 7.00
N LEU A 62 -7.01 4.70 6.02
CA LEU A 62 -6.70 4.91 4.60
C LEU A 62 -6.28 6.36 4.33
N TRP A 63 -6.97 7.33 4.93
CA TRP A 63 -6.66 8.75 4.79
C TRP A 63 -5.27 9.09 5.35
N GLU A 64 -4.97 8.60 6.55
CA GLU A 64 -3.66 8.83 7.16
C GLU A 64 -2.54 8.16 6.38
N MET A 65 -2.73 6.90 5.94
CA MET A 65 -1.75 6.21 5.11
C MET A 65 -1.55 6.90 3.77
N LEU A 66 -2.59 7.50 3.18
CA LEU A 66 -2.46 8.30 1.96
C LEU A 66 -1.60 9.54 2.20
N ILE A 67 -1.84 10.29 3.28
CA ILE A 67 -1.05 11.49 3.62
C ILE A 67 0.40 11.12 3.92
N LEU A 68 0.62 10.16 4.81
CA LEU A 68 1.95 9.70 5.21
C LEU A 68 2.69 9.11 4.01
N GLY A 69 2.06 8.21 3.27
CA GLY A 69 2.62 7.58 2.08
C GLY A 69 3.01 8.59 1.00
N THR A 70 2.18 9.63 0.78
CA THR A 70 2.49 10.70 -0.17
C THR A 70 3.70 11.52 0.27
N ARG A 71 3.77 11.90 1.55
CA ARG A 71 4.91 12.64 2.12
C ARG A 71 6.21 11.84 2.00
N MET A 72 6.18 10.56 2.31
CA MET A 72 7.36 9.68 2.27
C MET A 72 7.78 9.35 0.84
N MET A 73 6.83 9.24 -0.09
CA MET A 73 7.12 9.14 -1.52
C MET A 73 7.82 10.40 -2.04
N LEU A 74 7.31 11.59 -1.70
CA LEU A 74 7.92 12.87 -2.07
C LEU A 74 9.31 13.03 -1.46
N TYR A 75 9.50 12.62 -0.20
CA TYR A 75 10.83 12.56 0.42
C TYR A 75 11.79 11.69 -0.40
N SER A 76 11.39 10.45 -0.73
CA SER A 76 12.22 9.55 -1.54
C SER A 76 12.57 10.13 -2.91
N ALA A 77 11.61 10.81 -3.57
CA ALA A 77 11.83 11.46 -4.85
C ALA A 77 12.85 12.62 -4.74
N ASN A 78 12.79 13.42 -3.68
CA ASN A 78 13.76 14.50 -3.44
C ASN A 78 15.16 13.94 -3.17
N VAL A 79 15.27 12.87 -2.38
CA VAL A 79 16.54 12.17 -2.13
C VAL A 79 17.15 11.67 -3.43
N GLN A 80 16.35 11.06 -4.32
CA GLN A 80 16.81 10.61 -5.63
C GLN A 80 17.19 11.76 -6.58
N ALA A 81 16.53 12.91 -6.45
CA ALA A 81 16.84 14.09 -7.26
C ALA A 81 18.09 14.85 -6.80
N GLY A 82 18.77 14.40 -5.74
CA GLY A 82 19.91 15.12 -5.14
C GLY A 82 19.53 16.49 -4.57
N ARG A 83 18.24 16.74 -4.34
CA ARG A 83 17.75 18.00 -3.76
C ARG A 83 17.94 17.97 -2.26
N GLU A 84 18.33 19.10 -1.68
CA GLU A 84 18.30 19.27 -0.22
C GLU A 84 16.88 19.05 0.32
N ILE A 85 16.78 18.55 1.55
CA ILE A 85 15.50 18.16 2.18
C ILE A 85 14.50 19.33 2.19
N ASP A 86 14.98 20.57 2.25
CA ASP A 86 14.16 21.78 2.27
C ASP A 86 13.70 22.29 0.90
N GLN A 87 14.24 21.77 -0.20
CA GLN A 87 13.77 22.09 -1.55
C GLN A 87 12.50 21.31 -1.87
N LYS A 88 11.38 21.80 -1.36
CA LYS A 88 10.05 21.22 -1.59
C LYS A 88 9.64 21.40 -3.05
N ILE A 89 9.06 20.34 -3.64
CA ILE A 89 8.40 20.45 -4.93
C ILE A 89 7.28 21.50 -4.82
N PRO A 90 7.18 22.47 -5.75
CA PRO A 90 6.14 23.50 -5.69
C PRO A 90 4.75 22.89 -5.53
N ARG A 91 3.95 23.43 -4.62
CA ARG A 91 2.60 22.89 -4.31
C ARG A 91 1.72 22.77 -5.55
N GLN A 92 1.87 23.70 -6.50
CA GLN A 92 1.15 23.70 -7.78
C GLN A 92 1.51 22.48 -8.65
N VAL A 93 2.79 22.10 -8.69
CA VAL A 93 3.26 20.93 -9.45
C VAL A 93 2.71 19.66 -8.81
N VAL A 94 2.77 19.55 -7.48
CA VAL A 94 2.19 18.40 -6.76
C VAL A 94 0.68 18.31 -7.02
N ALA A 95 -0.04 19.44 -6.94
CA ALA A 95 -1.48 19.49 -7.20
C ALA A 95 -1.82 19.07 -8.65
N LEU A 96 -1.05 19.53 -9.63
CA LEU A 96 -1.23 19.13 -11.03
C LEU A 96 -0.97 17.63 -11.23
N MET A 97 0.11 17.09 -10.66
CA MET A 97 0.40 15.65 -10.72
C MET A 97 -0.71 14.81 -10.08
N LEU A 98 -1.23 15.25 -8.94
CA LEU A 98 -2.37 14.60 -8.27
C LEU A 98 -3.65 14.69 -9.12
N ALA A 99 -3.95 15.84 -9.71
CA ALA A 99 -5.12 16.02 -10.58
C ALA A 99 -5.04 15.13 -11.83
N VAL A 100 -3.89 15.08 -12.49
CA VAL A 100 -3.66 14.25 -13.68
C VAL A 100 -3.77 12.77 -13.33
N SER A 101 -3.11 12.32 -12.26
CA SER A 101 -3.17 10.92 -11.83
C SER A 101 -4.57 10.49 -11.40
N LEU A 102 -5.29 11.33 -10.66
CA LEU A 102 -6.68 11.06 -10.27
C LEU A 102 -7.60 11.01 -11.49
N THR A 103 -7.45 11.93 -12.45
CA THR A 103 -8.21 11.93 -13.70
C THR A 103 -7.96 10.65 -14.49
N PHE A 104 -6.70 10.23 -14.60
CA PHE A 104 -6.33 8.98 -15.26
C PHE A 104 -6.97 7.75 -14.57
N VAL A 105 -6.91 7.68 -13.24
CA VAL A 105 -7.49 6.57 -12.46
C VAL A 105 -9.02 6.55 -12.60
N ILE A 106 -9.69 7.70 -12.50
CA ILE A 106 -11.15 7.80 -12.68
C ILE A 106 -11.53 7.38 -14.10
N GLY A 107 -10.81 7.89 -15.10
CA GLY A 107 -11.03 7.52 -16.50
C GLY A 107 -10.87 6.02 -16.73
N LEU A 108 -9.72 5.46 -16.35
CA LEU A 108 -9.37 4.07 -16.65
C LEU A 108 -10.17 3.04 -15.86
N PHE A 109 -10.46 3.29 -14.58
CA PHE A 109 -11.05 2.29 -13.70
C PHE A 109 -12.54 2.48 -13.39
N PHE A 110 -13.13 3.62 -13.76
CA PHE A 110 -14.55 3.88 -13.55
C PHE A 110 -15.28 4.19 -14.85
N VAL A 111 -14.77 5.12 -15.66
CA VAL A 111 -15.45 5.53 -16.89
C VAL A 111 -15.32 4.48 -17.99
N VAL A 112 -14.10 4.02 -18.29
CA VAL A 112 -13.85 3.02 -19.36
C VAL A 112 -14.62 1.72 -19.13
N PRO A 113 -14.61 1.08 -17.93
CA PRO A 113 -15.37 -0.14 -17.71
C PRO A 113 -16.87 0.06 -17.90
N LEU A 114 -17.42 1.20 -17.44
CA LEU A 114 -18.82 1.54 -17.60
C LEU A 114 -19.22 1.68 -19.08
N LEU A 115 -18.42 2.37 -19.88
CA LEU A 115 -18.69 2.57 -21.31
C LEU A 115 -18.60 1.25 -22.08
N LEU A 116 -17.56 0.44 -21.82
CA LEU A 116 -17.39 -0.87 -22.45
C LEU A 116 -18.52 -1.82 -22.07
N ALA A 117 -18.92 -1.86 -20.80
CA ALA A 117 -20.01 -2.70 -20.32
C ALA A 117 -21.35 -2.31 -20.94
N ARG A 118 -21.66 -1.01 -21.05
CA ARG A 118 -22.89 -0.54 -21.74
C ARG A 118 -22.91 -0.91 -23.21
N GLY A 119 -21.75 -0.86 -23.88
CA GLY A 119 -21.63 -1.29 -25.26
C GLY A 119 -21.85 -2.79 -25.43
N ALA A 120 -21.27 -3.60 -24.54
CA ALA A 120 -21.36 -5.06 -24.55
C ALA A 120 -22.73 -5.60 -24.08
N ALA A 121 -23.41 -4.89 -23.19
CA ALA A 121 -24.68 -5.31 -22.61
C ALA A 121 -25.92 -4.84 -23.40
N ARG A 122 -25.75 -4.31 -24.62
CA ARG A 122 -26.88 -3.92 -25.48
C ARG A 122 -27.77 -5.15 -25.74
N GLY A 123 -29.02 -5.09 -25.27
CA GLY A 123 -29.98 -6.19 -25.41
C GLY A 123 -29.96 -7.22 -24.26
N HIS A 124 -29.12 -7.04 -23.24
CA HIS A 124 -29.08 -7.89 -22.05
C HIS A 124 -29.69 -7.21 -20.82
N GLY A 125 -30.10 -8.02 -19.84
CA GLY A 125 -30.70 -7.53 -18.60
C GLY A 125 -29.70 -6.78 -17.69
N PRO A 126 -30.22 -6.01 -16.71
CA PRO A 126 -29.40 -5.18 -15.82
C PRO A 126 -28.25 -5.92 -15.12
N LEU A 127 -28.52 -7.13 -14.65
CA LEU A 127 -27.56 -7.96 -13.95
C LEU A 127 -26.36 -8.33 -14.82
N ALA A 128 -26.61 -8.69 -16.09
CA ALA A 128 -25.55 -9.06 -17.04
C ALA A 128 -24.63 -7.87 -17.35
N GLY A 129 -25.19 -6.66 -17.49
CA GLY A 129 -24.39 -5.46 -17.69
C GLY A 129 -23.48 -5.11 -16.50
N ASN A 130 -23.99 -5.25 -15.27
CA ASN A 130 -23.22 -4.99 -14.06
C ASN A 130 -22.13 -6.05 -13.83
N ALA A 131 -22.43 -7.32 -14.11
CA ALA A 131 -21.44 -8.39 -14.07
C ALA A 131 -20.33 -8.17 -15.12
N ALA A 132 -20.71 -7.80 -16.35
CA ALA A 132 -19.76 -7.48 -17.42
C ALA A 132 -18.84 -6.30 -17.03
N GLU A 133 -19.39 -5.22 -16.47
CA GLU A 133 -18.58 -4.11 -15.96
C GLU A 133 -17.57 -4.57 -14.90
N GLY A 134 -18.01 -5.41 -13.97
CA GLY A 134 -17.16 -5.98 -12.94
C GLY A 134 -16.00 -6.79 -13.49
N VAL A 135 -16.29 -7.68 -14.44
CA VAL A 135 -15.28 -8.51 -15.12
C VAL A 135 -14.32 -7.64 -15.94
N ILE A 136 -14.83 -6.71 -16.74
CA ILE A 136 -14.00 -5.77 -17.53
C ILE A 136 -13.07 -4.98 -16.61
N ARG A 137 -13.59 -4.48 -15.49
CA ARG A 137 -12.80 -3.73 -14.50
C ARG A 137 -11.71 -4.60 -13.87
N LEU A 138 -12.02 -5.84 -13.49
CA LEU A 138 -11.05 -6.78 -12.95
C LEU A 138 -9.93 -7.09 -13.96
N LEU A 139 -10.30 -7.36 -15.21
CA LEU A 139 -9.35 -7.61 -16.29
C LEU A 139 -8.46 -6.39 -16.57
N LEU A 140 -9.04 -5.19 -16.63
CA LEU A 140 -8.29 -3.94 -16.78
C LEU A 140 -7.33 -3.71 -15.61
N PHE A 141 -7.76 -3.98 -14.39
CA PHE A 141 -6.90 -3.86 -13.20
C PHE A 141 -5.73 -4.84 -13.19
N VAL A 142 -6.00 -6.13 -13.42
CA VAL A 142 -4.93 -7.14 -13.50
C VAL A 142 -4.00 -6.87 -14.69
N GLY A 143 -4.56 -6.51 -15.85
CA GLY A 143 -3.79 -6.14 -17.04
C GLY A 143 -2.92 -4.91 -16.83
N TYR A 144 -3.44 -3.88 -16.16
CA TYR A 144 -2.68 -2.68 -15.79
C TYR A 144 -1.50 -3.02 -14.88
N LEU A 145 -1.72 -3.80 -13.81
CA LEU A 145 -0.62 -4.22 -12.92
C LEU A 145 0.43 -5.06 -13.64
N ALA A 146 0.00 -5.98 -14.49
CA ALA A 146 0.89 -6.80 -15.31
C ALA A 146 1.73 -5.95 -16.27
N LEU A 147 1.13 -4.95 -16.92
CA LEU A 147 1.82 -4.04 -17.84
C LEU A 147 2.81 -3.14 -17.10
N VAL A 148 2.37 -2.48 -16.03
CA VAL A 148 3.21 -1.55 -15.25
C VAL A 148 4.38 -2.29 -14.61
N GLY A 149 4.16 -3.52 -14.15
CA GLY A 149 5.21 -4.39 -13.60
C GLY A 149 6.30 -4.81 -14.60
N ARG A 150 6.19 -4.45 -15.89
CA ARG A 150 7.25 -4.67 -16.89
C ARG A 150 8.28 -3.54 -16.92
N PHE A 151 7.93 -2.34 -16.48
CA PHE A 151 8.87 -1.22 -16.46
C PHE A 151 9.90 -1.40 -15.35
N GLU A 152 11.18 -1.20 -15.66
CA GLU A 152 12.31 -1.42 -14.73
C GLU A 152 12.15 -0.66 -13.41
N ARG A 153 11.76 0.62 -13.48
CA ARG A 153 11.52 1.44 -12.30
C ARG A 153 10.44 0.86 -11.39
N MET A 154 9.37 0.32 -11.95
CA MET A 154 8.29 -0.30 -11.17
C MET A 154 8.67 -1.69 -10.67
N ARG A 155 9.48 -2.43 -11.41
CA ARG A 155 10.08 -3.68 -10.92
C ARG A 155 10.93 -3.41 -9.68
N CYS A 156 11.73 -2.35 -9.68
CA CYS A 156 12.51 -1.94 -8.52
C CYS A 156 11.60 -1.64 -7.31
N VAL A 157 10.54 -0.85 -7.49
CA VAL A 157 9.55 -0.59 -6.41
C VAL A 157 8.90 -1.89 -5.91
N PHE A 158 8.57 -2.83 -6.80
CA PHE A 158 8.02 -4.13 -6.42
C PHE A 158 9.03 -5.03 -5.69
N GLN A 159 10.33 -4.86 -5.93
CA GLN A 159 11.37 -5.53 -5.14
C GLN A 159 11.43 -4.94 -3.72
N TYR A 160 11.44 -3.61 -3.57
CA TYR A 160 11.36 -2.99 -2.24
C TYR A 160 10.07 -3.35 -1.50
N HIS A 161 8.96 -3.55 -2.22
CA HIS A 161 7.73 -4.10 -1.63
C HIS A 161 7.91 -5.55 -1.17
N GLY A 162 8.58 -6.38 -1.97
CA GLY A 162 8.98 -7.72 -1.55
C GLY A 162 9.90 -7.69 -0.32
N ALA A 163 10.84 -6.75 -0.24
CA ALA A 163 11.72 -6.55 0.92
C ALA A 163 10.93 -6.17 2.17
N GLU A 164 9.97 -5.26 2.06
CA GLU A 164 9.06 -4.89 3.17
C GLU A 164 8.32 -6.13 3.71
N HIS A 165 7.67 -6.89 2.83
CA HIS A 165 6.98 -8.11 3.23
C HIS A 165 7.89 -9.16 3.87
N LYS A 166 9.08 -9.39 3.29
CA LYS A 166 10.03 -10.36 3.85
C LYS A 166 10.50 -9.95 5.24
N THR A 167 10.82 -8.67 5.42
CA THR A 167 11.29 -8.12 6.70
C THR A 167 10.20 -8.21 7.78
N ILE A 168 8.94 -7.89 7.44
CA ILE A 168 7.81 -8.04 8.37
C ILE A 168 7.55 -9.51 8.69
N ASN A 169 7.52 -10.38 7.67
CA ASN A 169 7.37 -11.83 7.88
C ASN A 169 8.46 -12.38 8.81
N ALA A 170 9.72 -12.02 8.59
CA ALA A 170 10.84 -12.46 9.44
C ALA A 170 10.67 -12.00 10.89
N PHE A 171 10.34 -10.73 11.09
CA PHE A 171 10.09 -10.16 12.41
C PHE A 171 8.97 -10.90 13.16
N GLU A 172 7.85 -11.17 12.49
CA GLU A 172 6.69 -11.84 13.10
C GLU A 172 6.92 -13.31 13.42
N HIS A 173 7.87 -13.96 12.74
CA HIS A 173 8.32 -15.30 13.08
C HIS A 173 9.45 -15.30 14.13
N GLY A 174 9.82 -14.14 14.68
CA GLY A 174 10.88 -14.00 15.67
C GLY A 174 12.28 -14.32 15.13
N ALA A 175 12.47 -14.25 13.81
CA ALA A 175 13.75 -14.52 13.18
C ALA A 175 14.72 -13.34 13.33
N GLU A 176 16.01 -13.61 13.21
CA GLU A 176 17.05 -12.57 13.18
C GLU A 176 16.82 -11.62 12.00
N LEU A 177 16.91 -10.31 12.25
CA LEU A 177 16.78 -9.27 11.24
C LEU A 177 18.10 -9.01 10.51
N SER A 178 18.60 -10.03 9.83
CA SER A 178 19.77 -9.95 8.93
C SER A 178 19.33 -10.20 7.48
N PRO A 179 19.99 -9.61 6.46
CA PRO A 179 19.64 -9.85 5.06
C PRO A 179 19.58 -11.34 4.69
N ALA A 180 20.54 -12.14 5.18
CA ALA A 180 20.60 -13.58 4.91
C ALA A 180 19.42 -14.37 5.52
N SER A 181 18.97 -13.99 6.71
CA SER A 181 17.80 -14.58 7.37
C SER A 181 16.50 -14.15 6.67
N VAL A 182 16.32 -12.84 6.48
CA VAL A 182 15.11 -12.24 5.89
C VAL A 182 14.87 -12.72 4.45
N GLN A 183 15.91 -12.97 3.66
CA GLN A 183 15.79 -13.46 2.28
C GLN A 183 14.97 -14.77 2.18
N ARG A 184 14.94 -15.59 3.24
CA ARG A 184 14.24 -16.89 3.25
C ARG A 184 12.72 -16.77 3.41
N PHE A 185 12.22 -15.59 3.77
CA PHE A 185 10.80 -15.35 4.00
C PHE A 185 10.06 -15.04 2.70
N SER A 186 8.72 -15.10 2.76
CA SER A 186 7.87 -14.90 1.60
C SER A 186 7.76 -13.43 1.19
N THR A 187 7.66 -13.17 -0.12
CA THR A 187 7.32 -11.83 -0.65
C THR A 187 5.82 -11.52 -0.60
N VAL A 188 4.98 -12.43 -0.10
CA VAL A 188 3.55 -12.18 0.09
C VAL A 188 3.20 -12.14 1.58
N HIS A 189 2.17 -11.36 1.90
CA HIS A 189 1.75 -11.11 3.26
C HIS A 189 0.24 -10.91 3.37
N VAL A 190 -0.39 -11.52 4.38
CA VAL A 190 -1.85 -11.53 4.55
C VAL A 190 -2.46 -10.17 4.87
N ARG A 191 -1.66 -9.22 5.37
CA ARG A 191 -2.11 -7.85 5.70
C ARG A 191 -1.73 -6.79 4.67
N CYS A 192 -1.27 -7.18 3.48
CA CYS A 192 -0.89 -6.23 2.44
C CYS A 192 -2.09 -5.44 1.89
N GLY A 193 -1.90 -4.13 1.68
CA GLY A 193 -2.90 -3.24 1.09
C GLY A 193 -3.22 -3.53 -0.38
N THR A 194 -2.45 -4.34 -1.11
CA THR A 194 -2.83 -4.74 -2.48
C THR A 194 -4.03 -5.67 -2.50
N ALA A 195 -4.22 -6.49 -1.45
CA ALA A 195 -5.43 -7.29 -1.28
C ALA A 195 -6.66 -6.41 -1.02
N PHE A 196 -6.50 -5.22 -0.41
CA PHE A 196 -7.58 -4.26 -0.23
C PHE A 196 -8.17 -3.80 -1.58
N LEU A 197 -7.32 -3.55 -2.59
CA LEU A 197 -7.80 -3.14 -3.92
C LEU A 197 -8.66 -4.22 -4.60
N LEU A 198 -8.31 -5.49 -4.41
CA LEU A 198 -9.13 -6.60 -4.90
C LEU A 198 -10.51 -6.62 -4.23
N TRP A 199 -10.55 -6.43 -2.91
CA TRP A 199 -11.81 -6.31 -2.17
C TRP A 199 -12.65 -5.14 -2.67
N VAL A 200 -12.04 -3.97 -2.90
CA VAL A 200 -12.74 -2.80 -3.47
C VAL A 200 -13.38 -3.15 -4.81
N ILE A 201 -12.66 -3.83 -5.70
CA ILE A 201 -13.20 -4.25 -7.00
C ILE A 201 -14.37 -5.22 -6.81
N VAL A 202 -14.17 -6.31 -6.05
CA VAL A 202 -15.21 -7.34 -5.86
C VAL A 202 -16.46 -6.76 -5.21
N ILE A 203 -16.31 -5.99 -4.13
CA ILE A 203 -17.44 -5.34 -3.44
C ILE A 203 -18.13 -4.31 -4.34
N SER A 204 -17.37 -3.60 -5.19
CA SER A 204 -17.97 -2.67 -6.14
C SER A 204 -18.93 -3.35 -7.13
N ILE A 205 -18.68 -4.61 -7.52
CA ILE A 205 -19.57 -5.37 -8.41
C ILE A 205 -20.93 -5.56 -7.73
N PHE A 206 -20.94 -5.99 -6.47
CA PHE A 206 -22.18 -6.20 -5.71
C PHE A 206 -22.91 -4.87 -5.44
N VAL A 207 -22.18 -3.82 -5.04
CA VAL A 207 -22.78 -2.52 -4.75
C VAL A 207 -23.41 -1.91 -6.01
N PHE A 208 -22.72 -1.94 -7.15
CA PHE A 208 -23.25 -1.37 -8.39
C PHE A 208 -24.32 -2.26 -9.04
N ALA A 209 -24.32 -3.58 -8.77
CA ALA A 209 -25.40 -4.46 -9.19
C ALA A 209 -26.76 -4.00 -8.64
N LEU A 210 -26.81 -3.50 -7.40
CA LEU A 210 -28.03 -3.00 -6.75
C LEU A 210 -28.54 -1.66 -7.32
N ILE A 211 -27.67 -0.88 -7.98
CA ILE A 211 -28.02 0.43 -8.56
C ILE A 211 -28.66 0.29 -9.95
N GLY A 212 -28.40 -0.82 -10.65
CA GLY A 212 -28.91 -1.04 -12.00
C GLY A 212 -28.23 -0.15 -13.05
N HIS A 213 -29.01 0.37 -14.02
CA HIS A 213 -28.50 1.14 -15.16
C HIS A 213 -29.06 2.56 -15.21
N PRO A 214 -28.60 3.47 -14.33
CA PRO A 214 -29.03 4.86 -14.38
C PRO A 214 -28.47 5.57 -15.64
N PRO A 215 -28.95 6.78 -15.98
CA PRO A 215 -28.34 7.63 -17.00
C PRO A 215 -26.83 7.78 -16.81
N LEU A 216 -26.07 8.03 -17.90
CA LEU A 216 -24.60 7.99 -17.88
C LEU A 216 -23.97 8.85 -16.77
N LEU A 217 -24.39 10.11 -16.68
CA LEU A 217 -23.88 11.04 -15.67
C LEU A 217 -24.15 10.55 -14.25
N ILE A 218 -25.37 10.09 -13.97
CA ILE A 218 -25.75 9.53 -12.66
C ILE A 218 -24.93 8.27 -12.37
N GLY A 219 -24.71 7.42 -13.37
CA GLY A 219 -23.86 6.23 -13.24
C GLY A 219 -22.42 6.56 -12.85
N ILE A 220 -21.83 7.58 -13.49
CA ILE A 220 -20.47 8.06 -13.17
C ILE A 220 -20.43 8.67 -11.76
N LEU A 221 -21.36 9.57 -11.43
CA LEU A 221 -21.42 10.20 -10.11
C LEU A 221 -21.62 9.18 -8.99
N ALA A 222 -22.51 8.21 -9.17
CA ALA A 222 -22.72 7.12 -8.21
C ALA A 222 -21.43 6.32 -7.96
N ARG A 223 -20.65 6.07 -9.02
CA ARG A 223 -19.38 5.34 -8.93
C ARG A 223 -18.32 6.09 -8.12
N ILE A 224 -18.27 7.41 -8.24
CA ILE A 224 -17.33 8.27 -7.50
C ILE A 224 -17.79 8.43 -6.04
N ILE A 225 -19.07 8.77 -5.84
CA ILE A 225 -19.63 9.05 -4.50
C ILE A 225 -19.62 7.80 -3.61
N LEU A 226 -19.77 6.60 -4.18
CA LEU A 226 -19.78 5.35 -3.42
C LEU A 226 -18.38 4.78 -3.12
N VAL A 227 -17.30 5.36 -3.64
CA VAL A 227 -15.92 4.91 -3.34
C VAL A 227 -15.65 4.85 -1.83
N PRO A 228 -15.95 5.89 -1.01
CA PRO A 228 -15.72 5.82 0.43
C PRO A 228 -16.49 4.69 1.11
N THR A 229 -17.75 4.47 0.73
CA THR A 229 -18.56 3.37 1.29
C THR A 229 -17.96 2.00 0.94
N ILE A 230 -17.58 1.80 -0.33
CA ILE A 230 -16.95 0.55 -0.79
C ILE A 230 -15.61 0.34 -0.09
N ALA A 231 -14.80 1.39 0.06
CA ALA A 231 -13.52 1.35 0.77
C ALA A 231 -13.70 1.00 2.25
N ALA A 232 -14.69 1.59 2.93
CA ALA A 232 -15.01 1.30 4.31
C ALA A 232 -15.39 -0.18 4.52
N ILE A 233 -16.27 -0.72 3.68
CA ILE A 233 -16.67 -2.13 3.71
C ILE A 233 -15.47 -3.04 3.43
N SER A 234 -14.70 -2.72 2.40
CA SER A 234 -13.53 -3.51 1.97
C SER A 234 -12.46 -3.58 3.07
N TYR A 235 -12.24 -2.48 3.79
CA TYR A 235 -11.31 -2.43 4.91
C TYR A 235 -11.77 -3.34 6.06
N GLU A 236 -13.05 -3.31 6.40
CA GLU A 236 -13.60 -4.17 7.44
C GLU A 236 -13.46 -5.65 7.07
N ILE A 237 -13.78 -6.02 5.84
CA ILE A 237 -13.61 -7.39 5.34
C ILE A 237 -12.14 -7.82 5.41
N LEU A 238 -11.21 -6.98 4.96
CA LEU A 238 -9.78 -7.29 5.03
C LEU A 238 -9.32 -7.51 6.47
N ARG A 239 -9.75 -6.64 7.39
CA ARG A 239 -9.40 -6.73 8.82
C ARG A 239 -9.98 -7.99 9.46
N LEU A 240 -11.23 -8.34 9.14
CA LEU A 240 -11.87 -9.58 9.60
C LEU A 240 -11.15 -10.81 9.02
N ALA A 241 -10.83 -10.80 7.72
CA ALA A 241 -10.14 -11.89 7.06
C ALA A 241 -8.75 -12.14 7.66
N ALA A 242 -7.99 -11.07 7.97
CA ALA A 242 -6.70 -11.18 8.64
C ALA A 242 -6.84 -11.77 10.07
N ARG A 243 -7.85 -11.34 10.83
CA ARG A 243 -8.11 -11.84 12.19
C ARG A 243 -8.46 -13.34 12.20
N TYR A 244 -9.26 -13.79 11.24
CA TYR A 244 -9.74 -15.16 11.17
C TYR A 244 -8.94 -16.03 10.18
N TYR A 245 -7.74 -15.60 9.80
CA TYR A 245 -6.91 -16.31 8.81
C TYR A 245 -6.54 -17.74 9.24
N HIS A 246 -6.57 -18.05 10.54
CA HIS A 246 -6.37 -19.40 11.04
C HIS A 246 -7.46 -20.39 10.57
N LEU A 247 -8.66 -19.92 10.19
CA LEU A 247 -9.76 -20.78 9.72
C LEU A 247 -9.57 -21.17 8.23
N PRO A 248 -9.68 -22.46 7.86
CA PRO A 248 -9.47 -22.90 6.47
C PRO A 248 -10.36 -22.20 5.42
N PRO A 249 -11.67 -21.96 5.64
CA PRO A 249 -12.50 -21.26 4.66
C PRO A 249 -12.02 -19.82 4.40
N VAL A 250 -11.54 -19.13 5.44
CA VAL A 250 -11.01 -17.77 5.33
C VAL A 250 -9.71 -17.76 4.53
N ARG A 251 -8.86 -18.79 4.68
CA ARG A 251 -7.64 -18.92 3.87
C ARG A 251 -7.97 -19.02 2.39
N VAL A 252 -8.94 -19.86 2.02
CA VAL A 252 -9.39 -20.01 0.62
C VAL A 252 -9.90 -18.67 0.07
N MET A 253 -10.71 -17.95 0.86
CA MET A 253 -11.25 -16.64 0.47
C MET A 253 -10.16 -15.57 0.25
N VAL A 254 -9.06 -15.61 1.02
CA VAL A 254 -7.95 -14.64 0.92
C VAL A 254 -6.97 -14.99 -0.22
N GLN A 255 -6.94 -16.24 -0.70
CA GLN A 255 -5.98 -16.70 -1.71
C GLN A 255 -5.91 -15.82 -2.97
N PRO A 256 -7.03 -15.39 -3.58
CA PRO A 256 -6.96 -14.52 -4.76
C PRO A 256 -6.17 -13.22 -4.51
N GLY A 257 -6.27 -12.66 -3.31
CA GLY A 257 -5.49 -11.49 -2.90
C GLY A 257 -4.00 -11.78 -2.77
N LEU A 258 -3.62 -12.97 -2.29
CA LEU A 258 -2.22 -13.41 -2.24
C LEU A 258 -1.65 -13.69 -3.63
N TRP A 259 -2.45 -14.19 -4.57
CA TRP A 259 -2.03 -14.35 -5.96
C TRP A 259 -1.79 -12.99 -6.62
N LEU A 260 -2.68 -12.02 -6.39
CA LEU A 260 -2.52 -10.66 -6.89
C LEU A 260 -1.20 -10.02 -6.42
N GLN A 261 -0.80 -10.26 -5.16
CA GLN A 261 0.46 -9.76 -4.62
C GLN A 261 1.68 -10.23 -5.41
N ARG A 262 1.64 -11.39 -6.06
CA ARG A 262 2.73 -11.87 -6.91
C ARG A 262 2.95 -11.01 -8.16
N LEU A 263 1.96 -10.19 -8.54
CA LEU A 263 2.12 -9.21 -9.62
C LEU A 263 2.76 -7.90 -9.14
N THR A 264 2.64 -7.59 -7.84
CA THR A 264 3.10 -6.33 -7.24
C THR A 264 4.29 -6.48 -6.28
N THR A 265 4.82 -7.70 -6.15
CA THR A 265 6.03 -8.01 -5.38
C THR A 265 7.02 -8.74 -6.27
N ARG A 266 8.31 -8.55 -6.01
CA ARG A 266 9.42 -9.22 -6.69
C ARG A 266 10.46 -9.61 -5.66
N GLU A 267 11.30 -10.58 -6.01
CA GLU A 267 12.40 -11.01 -5.16
C GLU A 267 13.42 -9.86 -5.02
N PRO A 268 13.68 -9.36 -3.78
CA PRO A 268 14.61 -8.27 -3.54
C PRO A 268 16.06 -8.74 -3.51
N SER A 269 17.00 -7.82 -3.76
CA SER A 269 18.42 -8.04 -3.45
C SER A 269 18.68 -7.92 -1.94
N ALA A 270 19.83 -8.43 -1.48
CA ALA A 270 20.26 -8.29 -0.08
C ALA A 270 20.35 -6.82 0.37
N ASP A 271 20.78 -5.92 -0.52
CA ASP A 271 20.83 -4.47 -0.25
C ASP A 271 19.43 -3.88 -0.04
N GLN A 272 18.46 -4.29 -0.85
CA GLN A 272 17.06 -3.84 -0.70
C GLN A 272 16.45 -4.35 0.60
N VAL A 273 16.80 -5.58 1.01
CA VAL A 273 16.43 -6.13 2.32
C VAL A 273 17.08 -5.35 3.46
N ALA A 274 18.36 -4.99 3.35
CA ALA A 274 19.05 -4.16 4.33
C ALA A 274 18.37 -2.78 4.49
N VAL A 275 17.92 -2.16 3.39
CA VAL A 275 17.13 -0.92 3.44
C VAL A 275 15.81 -1.12 4.19
N ALA A 276 15.09 -2.22 3.93
CA ALA A 276 13.84 -2.51 4.63
C ALA A 276 14.05 -2.76 6.14
N ILE A 277 15.13 -3.44 6.52
CA ILE A 277 15.54 -3.63 7.93
C ILE A 277 15.87 -2.27 8.57
N ALA A 278 16.64 -1.42 7.88
CA ALA A 278 17.01 -0.09 8.37
C ALA A 278 15.80 0.84 8.54
N ALA A 279 14.72 0.65 7.78
CA ALA A 279 13.44 1.32 8.01
C ALA A 279 12.69 0.76 9.22
N LEU A 280 12.75 -0.56 9.46
CA LEU A 280 11.99 -1.20 10.55
C LEU A 280 12.62 -0.99 11.93
N MET A 281 13.95 -1.02 12.03
CA MET A 281 14.67 -0.98 13.31
C MET A 281 14.33 0.24 14.19
N PRO A 282 14.32 1.50 13.66
CA PRO A 282 13.97 2.67 14.47
C PRO A 282 12.53 2.64 14.96
N VAL A 283 11.63 2.11 14.13
CA VAL A 283 10.21 1.94 14.46
C VAL A 283 10.02 0.96 15.61
N LEU A 284 10.72 -0.18 15.60
CA LEU A 284 10.70 -1.14 16.69
C LEU A 284 11.27 -0.54 17.98
N ALA A 285 12.38 0.18 17.89
CA ALA A 285 13.01 0.84 19.02
C ALA A 285 12.09 1.90 19.66
N ALA A 286 11.44 2.74 18.86
CA ALA A 286 10.51 3.77 19.33
C ALA A 286 9.29 3.17 20.07
N ASP A 287 8.88 1.97 19.68
CA ASP A 287 7.78 1.23 20.29
C ASP A 287 8.21 0.36 21.49
N GLY A 288 9.53 0.27 21.78
CA GLY A 288 10.08 -0.56 22.83
C GLY A 288 9.93 -2.06 22.57
N ALA A 289 9.87 -2.47 21.30
CA ALA A 289 9.80 -3.88 20.93
C ALA A 289 11.16 -4.55 21.19
N VAL A 290 11.14 -5.79 21.70
CA VAL A 290 12.35 -6.60 21.84
C VAL A 290 12.79 -7.01 20.44
N VAL A 291 13.94 -6.50 20.01
CA VAL A 291 14.55 -6.89 18.74
C VAL A 291 15.50 -8.05 19.03
N PRO A 292 15.41 -9.19 18.34
CA PRO A 292 16.44 -10.22 18.37
C PRO A 292 17.77 -9.56 17.96
N GLU A 293 18.78 -9.58 18.85
CA GLU A 293 20.05 -8.88 18.60
C GLU A 293 20.67 -9.27 17.26
N PRO A 294 21.16 -8.31 16.46
CA PRO A 294 21.93 -8.62 15.27
C PRO A 294 23.29 -9.17 15.69
N GLN A 295 23.69 -10.34 15.18
CA GLN A 295 25.12 -10.67 15.16
C GLN A 295 25.79 -9.66 14.22
N GLN A 296 26.64 -8.81 14.79
CA GLN A 296 27.33 -7.73 14.09
C GLN A 296 28.13 -8.26 12.88
N ALA A 297 27.53 -8.28 11.71
CA ALA A 297 28.24 -8.24 10.44
C ALA A 297 28.43 -6.77 10.09
N ALA A 298 29.67 -6.31 10.14
CA ALA A 298 30.09 -4.96 9.83
C ALA A 298 29.68 -4.55 8.40
N VAL A 299 28.48 -3.98 8.26
CA VAL A 299 28.16 -3.08 7.17
C VAL A 299 28.31 -1.68 7.75
N THR A 300 29.38 -1.00 7.34
CA THR A 300 29.65 0.39 7.73
C THR A 300 28.61 1.30 7.08
N VAL A 301 27.40 1.34 7.63
CA VAL A 301 26.35 2.27 7.23
C VAL A 301 26.70 3.63 7.83
N ARG A 302 27.20 4.56 7.02
CA ARG A 302 27.28 5.98 7.41
C ARG A 302 25.86 6.54 7.45
N VAL A 303 25.25 6.50 8.64
CA VAL A 303 23.97 7.14 8.92
C VAL A 303 24.19 8.64 9.02
N THR A 304 23.66 9.42 8.07
CA THR A 304 23.55 10.87 8.23
C THR A 304 22.22 11.19 8.90
N THR A 305 22.24 11.30 10.23
CA THR A 305 21.12 11.88 10.98
C THR A 305 21.15 13.40 10.82
N SER A 306 20.36 13.98 9.92
CA SER A 306 20.09 15.43 9.99
C SER A 306 19.03 15.65 11.07
N GLY A 307 19.48 15.95 12.29
CA GLY A 307 18.62 16.47 13.33
C GLY A 307 18.05 17.81 12.87
N ALA A 308 16.73 17.95 12.90
CA ALA A 308 16.07 19.24 12.81
C ALA A 308 16.44 20.04 14.07
N ALA A 309 17.29 21.05 13.90
CA ALA A 309 17.48 22.08 14.90
C ALA A 309 16.44 23.18 14.67
N GLY A 310 15.67 23.49 15.72
CA GLY A 310 14.98 24.78 15.93
C GLY A 310 13.78 25.07 15.06
#